data_AF-A0A0C1QM85-F1
#
_entry.id   AF-A0A0C1QM85-F1
#
_cell.length_a   1.000
_cell.length_b   1.000
_cell.length_c   1.000
_cell.angle_alpha   90.00
_cell.angle_beta   90.00
_cell.angle_gamma   90.00
#
_symmetry.space_group_name_H-M   'P 1'
#
loop_
_entity.id
_entity.type
_entity.pdbx_description
1 polymer ?
#
loop_
_entity_poly.entity_id
_entity_poly.type
_entity_poly.pdbx_seq_one_letter_code
_entity_poly.pdbx_strand_id
1 'polypeptide(L)'
;SEKQVEYLLKNPGLIRNKLKIEAAINNAKAFLRIQEEFGSFYKYSLQFINGERITNKWIKLEDILVTTKQSDSFSKDLKQRGFKFVGSTT
;
A
#
# COMPACT_ATOMS: atom_id res chain seq x y z
N SER A 1 3.88 1.40 -20.21
CA SER A 1 3.55 0.52 -21.35
C SER A 1 4.24 -0.83 -21.17
N GLU A 2 3.84 -1.86 -21.92
CA GLU A 2 4.49 -3.19 -21.85
C GLU A 2 6.00 -3.10 -22.12
N LYS A 3 6.42 -2.32 -23.13
CA LYS A 3 7.83 -2.06 -23.44
C LYS A 3 8.62 -1.50 -22.25
N GLN A 4 8.01 -0.64 -21.44
CA GLN A 4 8.67 -0.11 -20.23
C GLN A 4 8.81 -1.19 -19.15
N VAL A 5 7.82 -2.08 -19.00
CA VAL A 5 7.90 -3.20 -18.04
C VAL A 5 9.03 -4.16 -18.44
N GLU A 6 9.14 -4.50 -19.72
CA GLU A 6 10.23 -5.35 -20.24
C GLU A 6 11.60 -4.72 -20.05
N TYR A 7 11.71 -3.41 -20.26
CA TYR A 7 12.95 -2.67 -19.99
C TYR A 7 13.32 -2.73 -18.50
N LEU A 8 12.37 -2.47 -17.60
CA LEU A 8 12.59 -2.51 -16.15
C LEU A 8 12.97 -3.92 -15.66
N LEU A 9 12.44 -4.97 -16.28
CA LEU A 9 12.81 -6.36 -15.97
C LEU A 9 14.28 -6.69 -16.28
N LYS A 10 14.94 -5.92 -17.14
CA LYS A 10 16.37 -6.08 -17.44
C LYS A 10 17.26 -5.28 -16.49
N ASN A 11 16.71 -4.39 -15.66
CA ASN A 11 17.47 -3.57 -14.75
C ASN A 11 17.94 -4.41 -13.54
N PRO A 12 19.26 -4.59 -13.32
CA PRO A 12 19.78 -5.38 -12.20
C PRO A 12 19.61 -4.69 -10.84
N GLY A 13 19.37 -3.36 -10.81
CA GLY A 13 19.09 -2.62 -9.59
C GLY A 13 17.66 -2.78 -9.07
N LEU A 14 16.80 -3.55 -9.77
CA LEU A 14 15.41 -3.78 -9.38
C LEU A 14 15.17 -5.25 -9.05
N ILE A 15 14.16 -5.49 -8.21
CA ILE A 15 13.57 -6.83 -8.09
C ILE A 15 12.87 -7.14 -9.42
N ARG A 16 13.46 -8.05 -10.21
CA ARG A 16 12.99 -8.44 -11.55
C ARG A 16 11.77 -9.37 -11.51
N ASN A 17 10.71 -8.91 -10.84
CA ASN A 17 9.42 -9.58 -10.79
C ASN A 17 8.38 -8.74 -11.54
N LYS A 18 7.84 -9.32 -12.63
CA LYS A 18 6.90 -8.62 -13.53
C LYS A 18 5.67 -8.10 -12.78
N LEU A 19 5.07 -8.94 -11.93
CA LEU A 19 3.87 -8.59 -11.17
C LEU A 19 4.11 -7.43 -10.19
N LYS A 20 5.28 -7.36 -9.54
CA LYS A 20 5.61 -6.25 -8.64
C LYS A 20 5.82 -4.93 -9.40
N ILE A 21 6.43 -4.97 -10.58
CA ILE A 21 6.61 -3.78 -11.44
C ILE A 21 5.23 -3.28 -11.92
N GLU A 22 4.40 -4.19 -12.43
CA GLU A 22 3.04 -3.84 -12.88
C GLU A 22 2.18 -3.32 -11.73
N ALA A 23 2.31 -3.90 -10.54
CA ALA A 23 1.63 -3.43 -9.34
C ALA A 23 2.05 -2.00 -8.98
N ALA A 24 3.34 -1.66 -9.03
CA ALA A 24 3.79 -0.29 -8.76
C ALA A 24 3.15 0.74 -9.72
N ILE A 25 3.11 0.42 -11.02
CA ILE A 25 2.48 1.27 -12.04
C ILE A 25 0.97 1.42 -11.77
N ASN A 26 0.29 0.32 -11.47
CA ASN A 26 -1.14 0.32 -11.19
C ASN A 26 -1.47 1.06 -9.89
N ASN A 27 -0.68 0.85 -8.83
CA ASN A 27 -0.84 1.51 -7.54
C ASN A 27 -0.63 3.02 -7.67
N ALA A 28 0.32 3.48 -8.49
CA ALA A 28 0.50 4.90 -8.77
C ALA A 28 -0.76 5.53 -9.41
N LYS A 29 -1.41 4.83 -10.35
CA LYS A 29 -2.68 5.28 -10.94
C LYS A 29 -3.81 5.31 -9.90
N ALA A 30 -3.90 4.30 -9.05
CA ALA A 30 -4.91 4.22 -7.99
C ALA A 30 -4.69 5.31 -6.92
N PHE A 31 -3.43 5.63 -6.61
CA PHE A 31 -3.06 6.73 -5.72
C PHE A 31 -3.55 8.08 -6.24
N LEU A 32 -3.35 8.38 -7.52
CA LEU A 32 -3.85 9.62 -8.12
C LEU A 32 -5.38 9.73 -8.02
N ARG A 33 -6.11 8.64 -8.28
CA ARG A 33 -7.58 8.61 -8.10
C ARG A 33 -8.01 8.89 -6.65
N ILE A 34 -7.27 8.34 -5.67
CA ILE A 34 -7.52 8.66 -4.25
C ILE A 34 -7.26 10.14 -3.98
N GLN A 35 -6.22 10.74 -4.55
CA GLN A 35 -5.97 12.17 -4.38
C GLN A 35 -7.07 13.03 -5.01
N GLU A 36 -7.63 12.62 -6.14
CA GLU A 36 -8.77 13.29 -6.76
C GLU A 36 -10.03 13.21 -5.88
N GLU A 37 -10.32 12.04 -5.29
CA GLU A 37 -11.51 11.80 -4.47
C GLU A 37 -11.41 12.41 -3.05
N PHE A 38 -10.25 12.32 -2.41
CA PHE A 38 -10.04 12.68 -1.00
C PHE A 38 -9.18 13.94 -0.81
N GLY A 39 -8.73 14.57 -1.89
CA GLY A 39 -7.79 15.69 -1.90
C GLY A 39 -6.34 15.31 -1.60
N SER A 40 -6.09 14.33 -0.73
CA SER A 40 -4.75 13.75 -0.56
C SER A 40 -4.80 12.33 -0.02
N PHE A 41 -3.77 11.55 -0.35
CA PHE A 41 -3.62 10.20 0.19
C PHE A 41 -3.44 10.19 1.72
N TYR A 42 -2.85 11.25 2.28
CA TYR A 42 -2.72 11.43 3.73
C TYR A 42 -4.08 11.60 4.42
N LYS A 43 -4.95 12.48 3.89
CA LYS A 43 -6.31 12.64 4.43
C LYS A 43 -7.10 11.34 4.32
N TYR A 44 -6.95 10.64 3.19
CA TYR A 44 -7.52 9.31 3.01
C TYR A 44 -6.98 8.30 4.03
N SER A 45 -5.69 8.24 4.35
CA SER A 45 -5.16 7.25 5.29
C SER A 45 -5.57 7.51 6.74
N LEU A 46 -5.75 8.78 7.13
CA LEU A 46 -6.17 9.16 8.48
C LEU A 46 -7.54 8.58 8.89
N GLN A 47 -8.45 8.35 7.94
CA GLN A 47 -9.78 7.81 8.25
C GLN A 47 -9.73 6.40 8.86
N PHE A 48 -8.67 5.64 8.60
CA PHE A 48 -8.51 4.27 9.12
C PHE A 48 -7.94 4.22 10.54
N ILE A 49 -7.48 5.37 11.06
CA ILE A 49 -6.96 5.52 12.42
C ILE A 49 -7.75 6.57 13.22
N ASN A 50 -8.98 6.87 12.80
CA ASN A 50 -9.85 7.87 13.43
C ASN A 50 -9.19 9.27 13.55
N GLY A 51 -8.31 9.62 12.62
CA GLY A 51 -7.63 10.92 12.59
C GLY A 51 -6.43 11.08 13.54
N GLU A 52 -6.13 10.09 14.37
CA GLU A 52 -5.10 10.21 15.41
C GLU A 52 -4.01 9.13 15.32
N ARG A 53 -2.78 9.53 15.62
CA ARG A 53 -1.63 8.60 15.65
C ARG A 53 -1.79 7.62 16.81
N ILE A 54 -1.76 6.34 16.50
CA ILE A 54 -1.73 5.26 17.49
C ILE A 54 -0.30 5.10 18.04
N THR A 55 -0.13 5.23 19.35
CA THR A 55 1.13 4.96 20.05
C THR A 55 0.99 3.70 20.88
N ASN A 56 1.60 2.61 20.43
CA ASN A 56 1.59 1.33 21.14
C ASN A 56 2.57 1.34 22.31
N LYS A 57 2.26 0.57 23.36
CA LYS A 57 3.12 0.37 24.54
C LYS A 57 3.56 -1.10 24.67
N TRP A 58 4.14 -1.64 23.60
CA TRP A 58 4.65 -3.01 23.58
C TRP A 58 5.95 -3.11 24.39
N ILE A 59 6.08 -4.16 25.19
CA ILE A 59 7.27 -4.39 26.02
C ILE A 59 8.10 -5.56 25.46
N LYS A 60 7.44 -6.60 24.95
CA LYS A 60 8.07 -7.78 24.35
C LYS A 60 7.80 -7.85 22.86
N LEU A 61 8.67 -8.59 22.15
CA LEU A 61 8.49 -8.87 20.72
C LEU A 61 7.19 -9.63 20.46
N GLU A 62 6.81 -10.53 21.37
CA GLU A 62 5.57 -11.32 21.31
C GLU A 62 4.30 -10.46 21.38
N ASP A 63 4.38 -9.26 21.96
CA ASP A 63 3.26 -8.33 22.08
C ASP A 63 2.97 -7.57 20.77
N ILE A 64 3.90 -7.65 19.80
CA ILE A 64 3.80 -6.95 18.52
C ILE A 64 2.86 -7.71 17.60
N LEU A 65 1.72 -7.09 17.31
CA LEU A 65 0.75 -7.65 16.38
C LEU A 65 1.24 -7.50 14.93
N VAL A 66 1.16 -8.60 14.16
CA VAL A 66 1.47 -8.63 12.73
C VAL A 66 0.39 -7.99 11.85
N THR A 67 -0.82 -7.84 12.40
CA THR A 67 -1.96 -7.14 11.80
C THR A 67 -2.81 -6.50 12.90
N THR A 68 -3.58 -5.49 12.54
CA THR A 68 -4.56 -4.82 13.38
C THR A 68 -5.87 -4.61 12.62
N LYS A 69 -6.95 -4.29 13.33
CA LYS A 69 -8.23 -3.95 12.69
C LYS A 69 -8.09 -2.79 11.69
N GLN A 70 -7.18 -1.85 11.98
CA GLN A 70 -6.87 -0.70 11.14
C GLN A 70 -6.12 -1.11 9.87
N SER A 71 -5.12 -2.00 9.98
CA SER A 71 -4.40 -2.49 8.79
C SER A 71 -5.27 -3.39 7.93
N ASP A 72 -6.16 -4.17 8.55
CA ASP A 72 -7.12 -5.03 7.85
C ASP A 72 -8.11 -4.19 7.03
N SER A 73 -8.69 -3.16 7.64
CA SER A 73 -9.65 -2.26 6.98
C SER A 73 -8.98 -1.45 5.86
N PHE A 74 -7.79 -0.90 6.13
CA PHE A 74 -7.03 -0.14 5.14
C PHE A 74 -6.63 -0.99 3.94
N SER A 75 -6.12 -2.20 4.18
CA SER A 75 -5.73 -3.13 3.11
C SER A 75 -6.93 -3.57 2.28
N LYS A 76 -8.07 -3.81 2.93
CA LYS A 76 -9.31 -4.17 2.23
C LYS A 76 -9.76 -3.06 1.30
N ASP A 77 -9.77 -1.81 1.77
CA ASP A 77 -10.19 -0.66 0.96
C ASP A 77 -9.23 -0.39 -0.20
N LEU A 78 -7.91 -0.43 0.05
CA LEU A 78 -6.90 -0.30 -1.00
C LEU A 78 -7.08 -1.37 -2.10
N LYS A 79 -7.32 -2.64 -1.73
CA LYS A 79 -7.61 -3.71 -2.70
C LYS A 79 -8.85 -3.41 -3.53
N GLN A 80 -9.93 -2.92 -2.90
CA GLN A 80 -11.17 -2.53 -3.59
C GLN A 80 -10.92 -1.37 -4.58
N ARG A 81 -10.03 -0.43 -4.23
CA ARG A 81 -9.59 0.69 -5.08
C ARG A 81 -8.58 0.29 -6.17
N GLY A 82 -8.29 -1.01 -6.26
CA GLY A 82 -7.48 -1.59 -7.31
C GLY A 82 -6.00 -1.71 -6.98
N PHE A 83 -5.54 -1.36 -5.77
CA PHE A 83 -4.15 -1.58 -5.37
C PHE A 83 -3.82 -3.08 -5.35
N LYS A 84 -2.54 -3.39 -5.61
CA LYS A 84 -1.97 -4.73 -5.60
C LYS A 84 -0.79 -4.78 -4.62
N PHE A 85 -0.51 -5.96 -4.07
CA PHE A 85 0.53 -6.18 -3.05
C PHE A 85 0.38 -5.31 -1.79
N VAL A 86 -0.86 -5.15 -1.32
CA VAL A 86 -1.24 -4.38 -0.13
C VAL A 86 -1.99 -5.30 0.85
N GLY A 87 -1.28 -6.28 1.41
CA GLY A 87 -1.83 -7.18 2.43
C GLY A 87 -1.83 -6.50 3.80
N SER A 88 -2.61 -7.01 4.77
CA SER A 88 -2.67 -6.37 6.11
C SER A 88 -1.33 -6.33 6.85
N THR A 89 -0.34 -7.10 6.42
CA THR A 89 1.02 -7.12 6.97
C THR A 89 2.01 -6.30 6.14
N THR A 90 1.62 -5.83 4.94
CA THR A 90 2.50 -5.24 3.91
C THR A 90 2.24 -3.75 3.75
#